data_AF-A0A6A6N7U6-F1
#
_entry.id   AF-A0A6A6N7U6-F1
#
_cell.length_a   1.000
_cell.length_b   1.000
_cell.length_c   1.000
_cell.angle_alpha   90.00
_cell.angle_beta   90.00
_cell.angle_gamma   90.00
#
_symmetry.space_group_name_H-M   'P 1'
#
loop_
_entity.id
_entity.type
_entity.pdbx_description
1 polymer ?
#
loop_
_entity_poly.entity_id
_entity_poly.type
_entity_poly.pdbx_seq_one_letter_code
_entity_poly.pdbx_strand_id
1 'polypeptide(L)'
;MYGGKRLRCKTTSENPGTEETTDKGQSVDFLSAGSSLKLYIQQQDQSVNPWSCQKEKQQNQEMQIPSSEDTFPANNGGSNVCSGTTIVQGYEVKASVAPVLTAIFAKYGDIAANCQYKSPSVRACLLEIVSDVVRRLQSTDIPLTVSEIKVLQNEMKDLEATKLKLSWLTQPLEKISEVERIAGMRSMLKSVKASSMLVIKAATKELEDALMELVALQKRMGEAEKRINAMKLVVQKVDNAIKEAEDQERHWLRNMNELP
;
A
#
# COMPACT_ATOMS: atom_id res chain seq x y z
N MET A 1 -32.78 3.77 -35.57
CA MET A 1 -31.52 4.40 -35.08
C MET A 1 -30.87 3.45 -34.08
N TYR A 2 -29.58 3.14 -34.32
CA TYR A 2 -28.58 2.42 -33.49
C TYR A 2 -28.95 1.05 -32.88
N GLY A 3 -28.27 -0.07 -33.14
CA GLY A 3 -26.94 -0.29 -33.71
C GLY A 3 -26.14 -1.23 -32.80
N GLY A 4 -26.44 -2.53 -32.82
CA GLY A 4 -25.69 -3.55 -32.07
C GLY A 4 -24.39 -3.92 -32.79
N LYS A 5 -23.25 -3.62 -32.18
CA LYS A 5 -21.92 -4.00 -32.68
C LYS A 5 -21.51 -5.37 -32.10
N ARG A 6 -21.58 -6.43 -32.90
CA ARG A 6 -20.78 -7.64 -32.71
C ARG A 6 -19.50 -7.48 -33.52
N LEU A 7 -18.35 -7.39 -32.84
CA LEU A 7 -17.07 -7.54 -33.53
C LEU A 7 -16.87 -9.03 -33.84
N ARG A 8 -16.95 -9.35 -35.12
CA ARG A 8 -16.53 -10.61 -35.72
C ARG A 8 -15.03 -10.49 -36.01
N CYS A 9 -14.19 -11.14 -35.23
CA CYS A 9 -12.78 -11.30 -35.56
C CYS A 9 -12.65 -12.30 -36.71
N LYS A 10 -11.99 -11.89 -37.78
CA LYS A 10 -11.70 -12.69 -38.97
C LYS A 10 -10.55 -13.65 -38.66
N THR A 11 -10.77 -14.93 -38.94
CA THR A 11 -9.72 -15.94 -39.11
C THR A 11 -9.09 -15.76 -40.48
N THR A 12 -7.79 -15.49 -40.54
CA THR A 12 -6.99 -15.64 -41.75
C THR A 12 -6.26 -16.97 -41.64
N SER A 13 -6.58 -17.86 -42.59
CA SER A 13 -5.99 -19.17 -42.79
C SER A 13 -4.78 -19.01 -43.69
N GLU A 14 -3.58 -19.26 -43.19
CA GLU A 14 -2.45 -19.73 -43.99
C GLU A 14 -1.70 -20.79 -43.19
N ASN A 15 -1.66 -22.00 -43.75
CA ASN A 15 -0.71 -23.06 -43.45
C ASN A 15 -0.09 -23.39 -44.82
N PRO A 16 1.22 -23.72 -44.92
CA PRO A 16 1.60 -25.10 -44.60
C PRO A 16 3.03 -25.26 -44.07
N GLY A 17 3.30 -26.41 -43.45
CA GLY A 17 4.68 -26.88 -43.21
C GLY A 17 4.81 -27.81 -42.03
N THR A 18 4.59 -29.10 -42.28
CA THR A 18 5.05 -30.23 -41.47
C THR A 18 6.54 -30.12 -41.15
N GLU A 19 6.92 -30.25 -39.88
CA GLU A 19 8.03 -31.13 -39.49
C GLU A 19 7.98 -31.47 -37.99
N GLU A 20 8.11 -32.77 -37.79
CA GLU A 20 8.24 -33.58 -36.59
C GLU A 20 9.36 -33.09 -35.66
N THR A 21 9.16 -33.16 -34.33
CA THR A 21 10.16 -33.70 -33.38
C THR A 21 9.69 -33.63 -31.92
N THR A 22 9.56 -34.83 -31.34
CA THR A 22 9.85 -35.18 -29.93
C THR A 22 9.22 -34.37 -28.81
N ASP A 23 8.07 -34.88 -28.34
CA ASP A 23 7.63 -34.77 -26.96
C ASP A 23 8.66 -35.45 -26.03
N LYS A 24 9.41 -34.63 -25.29
CA LYS A 24 10.06 -35.04 -24.05
C LYS A 24 9.39 -34.27 -22.93
N GLY A 25 8.56 -34.98 -22.18
CA GLY A 25 7.92 -34.49 -20.97
C GLY A 25 8.92 -33.82 -20.05
N GLN A 26 8.82 -32.50 -19.94
CA GLN A 26 9.27 -31.78 -18.76
C GLN A 26 8.16 -31.87 -17.73
N SER A 27 8.28 -32.86 -16.85
CA SER A 27 7.67 -32.81 -15.53
C SER A 27 8.35 -31.65 -14.80
N VAL A 28 7.73 -30.47 -14.87
CA VAL A 28 8.08 -29.36 -13.99
C VAL A 28 7.58 -29.76 -12.60
N ASP A 29 8.50 -30.02 -11.68
CA ASP A 29 8.20 -30.39 -10.31
C ASP A 29 7.48 -29.24 -9.60
N PHE A 30 6.15 -29.19 -9.72
CA PHE A 30 5.28 -28.22 -9.04
C PHE A 30 5.50 -28.22 -7.51
N LEU A 31 5.95 -29.35 -6.96
CA LEU A 31 6.29 -29.51 -5.55
C LEU A 31 7.54 -28.72 -5.13
N SER A 32 8.51 -28.55 -6.03
CA SER A 32 9.76 -27.81 -5.76
C SER A 32 9.50 -26.30 -5.63
N ALA A 33 8.68 -25.75 -6.53
CA ALA A 33 8.27 -24.35 -6.48
C ALA A 33 7.40 -24.02 -5.25
N GLY A 34 6.47 -24.91 -4.89
CA GLY A 34 5.64 -24.76 -3.69
C GLY A 34 6.45 -24.81 -2.39
N SER A 35 7.47 -25.67 -2.33
CA SER A 35 8.35 -25.79 -1.16
C SER A 35 9.22 -24.53 -0.95
N SER A 36 9.72 -23.95 -2.05
CA SER A 36 10.54 -22.73 -2.01
C SER A 36 9.75 -21.50 -1.51
N LEU A 37 8.50 -21.36 -1.94
CA LEU A 37 7.60 -20.30 -1.46
C LEU A 37 7.21 -20.49 0.02
N LYS A 38 6.95 -21.72 0.45
CA LYS A 38 6.61 -22.03 1.83
C LYS A 38 7.76 -21.69 2.79
N LEU A 39 9.00 -21.97 2.38
CA LEU A 39 10.22 -21.58 3.11
C LEU A 39 10.36 -20.04 3.20
N TYR A 40 10.10 -19.32 2.12
CA TYR A 40 10.16 -17.85 2.10
C TYR A 40 9.15 -17.19 3.07
N ILE A 41 7.94 -17.76 3.16
CA ILE A 41 6.89 -17.27 4.08
C ILE A 41 7.27 -17.58 5.55
N GLN A 42 7.75 -18.81 5.83
CA GLN A 42 8.15 -19.25 7.17
C GLN A 42 9.30 -18.41 7.77
N GLN A 43 10.23 -17.96 6.93
CA GLN A 43 11.42 -17.23 7.38
C GLN A 43 11.12 -15.76 7.76
N GLN A 44 9.98 -15.20 7.32
CA GLN A 44 9.56 -13.84 7.68
C GLN A 44 8.67 -13.79 8.94
N ASP A 45 8.02 -14.89 9.33
CA ASP A 45 7.22 -14.96 10.57
C ASP A 45 8.08 -14.95 11.85
N GLN A 46 9.39 -15.24 11.75
CA GLN A 46 10.32 -15.22 12.90
C GLN A 46 10.92 -13.83 13.21
N SER A 47 10.70 -12.80 12.39
CA SER A 47 11.28 -11.46 12.60
C SER A 47 10.36 -10.49 13.35
N VAL A 48 9.55 -10.97 14.30
CA VAL A 48 8.64 -10.14 15.11
C VAL A 48 9.44 -9.37 16.16
N ASN A 49 9.58 -8.05 15.99
CA ASN A 49 10.23 -7.17 16.98
C ASN A 49 9.21 -6.73 18.07
N PRO A 50 9.60 -6.63 19.36
CA PRO A 50 8.71 -6.79 20.51
C PRO A 50 8.23 -5.47 21.15
N TRP A 51 7.46 -4.65 20.44
CA TRP A 51 6.84 -3.46 21.05
C TRP A 51 5.35 -3.39 20.70
N SER A 52 4.53 -3.90 21.61
CA SER A 52 3.08 -3.75 21.60
C SER A 52 2.68 -2.45 22.30
N CYS A 53 2.15 -1.48 21.54
CA CYS A 53 1.61 -0.24 22.07
C CYS A 53 0.17 -0.47 22.56
N GLN A 54 -0.11 -0.07 23.80
CA GLN A 54 -1.40 -0.21 24.49
C GLN A 54 -2.51 0.58 23.78
N LYS A 55 -3.70 -0.04 23.66
CA LYS A 55 -4.93 0.63 23.24
C LYS A 55 -5.48 1.47 24.39
N GLU A 56 -5.42 2.78 24.28
CA GLU A 56 -6.27 3.69 25.06
C GLU A 56 -7.64 3.81 24.38
N LYS A 57 -8.70 3.49 25.13
CA LYS A 57 -10.09 3.75 24.75
C LYS A 57 -10.37 5.24 24.96
N GLN A 58 -10.63 5.98 23.90
CA GLN A 58 -11.34 7.25 24.02
C GLN A 58 -12.84 6.99 24.00
N GLN A 59 -13.49 7.40 25.08
CA GLN A 59 -14.94 7.41 25.25
C GLN A 59 -15.46 8.71 24.68
N ASN A 60 -16.26 8.61 23.60
CA ASN A 60 -16.99 9.75 23.05
C ASN A 60 -18.02 10.23 24.08
N GLN A 61 -17.97 11.51 24.44
CA GLN A 61 -19.06 12.19 25.14
C GLN A 61 -19.54 13.36 24.29
N GLU A 62 -20.79 13.22 23.86
CA GLU A 62 -21.57 14.14 23.07
C GLU A 62 -21.87 15.40 23.90
N MET A 63 -21.40 16.58 23.45
CA MET A 63 -21.76 17.85 24.08
C MET A 63 -23.11 18.34 23.53
N GLN A 64 -24.14 18.26 24.37
CA GLN A 64 -25.40 18.97 24.19
C GLN A 64 -25.24 20.43 24.64
N ILE A 65 -25.68 21.34 23.77
CA ILE A 65 -25.83 22.78 24.03
C ILE A 65 -27.16 23.00 24.75
N PRO A 66 -27.21 23.68 25.90
CA PRO A 66 -28.42 24.32 26.38
C PRO A 66 -28.38 25.83 26.11
N SER A 67 -29.44 26.29 25.44
CA SER A 67 -29.87 27.67 25.36
C SER A 67 -30.27 28.19 26.75
N SER A 68 -29.81 29.38 27.12
CA SER A 68 -30.54 30.27 28.02
C SER A 68 -30.06 31.70 27.86
N GLU A 69 -31.03 32.59 27.67
CA GLU A 69 -30.90 34.03 27.51
C GLU A 69 -30.55 34.75 28.83
N ASP A 70 -30.11 35.99 28.63
CA ASP A 70 -30.21 37.16 29.52
C ASP A 70 -29.08 37.56 30.47
N THR A 71 -28.74 38.86 30.28
CA THR A 71 -28.32 39.88 31.24
C THR A 71 -26.82 40.22 31.28
N PHE A 72 -26.48 41.29 30.55
CA PHE A 72 -25.28 42.09 30.76
C PHE A 72 -25.28 42.75 32.14
N PRO A 73 -24.11 42.84 32.79
CA PRO A 73 -23.72 44.11 33.37
C PRO A 73 -22.32 44.53 32.92
N ALA A 74 -22.21 45.82 32.59
CA ALA A 74 -20.96 46.51 32.40
C ALA A 74 -20.16 46.54 33.71
N ASN A 75 -18.86 46.22 33.64
CA ASN A 75 -17.89 46.78 34.57
C ASN A 75 -16.53 46.95 33.90
N ASN A 76 -15.95 48.12 34.16
CA ASN A 76 -14.69 48.64 33.68
C ASN A 76 -13.47 47.86 34.19
N GLY A 77 -12.43 47.89 33.37
CA GLY A 77 -11.06 48.13 33.84
C GLY A 77 -10.35 46.95 34.47
N GLY A 78 -9.66 46.16 33.66
CA GLY A 78 -8.80 45.10 34.16
C GLY A 78 -7.81 44.60 33.14
N SER A 79 -6.65 45.26 33.08
CA SER A 79 -5.39 44.78 32.53
C SER A 79 -5.30 44.67 31.00
N ASN A 80 -4.90 45.80 30.41
CA ASN A 80 -3.94 45.84 29.31
C ASN A 80 -2.93 44.69 29.47
N VAL A 81 -3.07 43.63 28.67
CA VAL A 81 -1.93 42.75 28.38
C VAL A 81 -0.95 43.68 27.69
N CYS A 82 -0.02 44.25 28.45
CA CYS A 82 1.00 45.15 27.97
C CYS A 82 1.73 44.43 26.83
N SER A 83 1.27 44.68 25.60
CA SER A 83 2.02 44.39 24.38
C SER A 83 3.10 45.45 24.29
N GLY A 84 3.96 45.48 25.32
CA GLY A 84 5.10 46.38 25.35
C GLY A 84 6.01 46.02 24.20
N THR A 85 6.39 47.01 23.41
CA THR A 85 7.53 46.88 22.52
C THR A 85 8.80 47.07 23.34
N THR A 86 9.87 46.41 22.91
CA THR A 86 11.20 46.54 23.49
C THR A 86 12.22 46.60 22.36
N ILE A 87 13.35 47.26 22.63
CA ILE A 87 14.41 47.42 21.64
C ILE A 87 15.41 46.27 21.83
N VAL A 88 15.63 45.49 20.77
CA VAL A 88 16.66 44.46 20.70
C VAL A 88 17.63 44.83 19.60
N GLN A 89 18.88 45.13 19.93
CA GLN A 89 19.93 45.49 18.96
C GLN A 89 19.50 46.58 17.95
N GLY A 90 18.71 47.56 18.40
CA GLY A 90 18.22 48.66 17.57
C GLY A 90 16.91 48.41 16.82
N TYR A 91 16.26 47.24 17.00
CA TYR A 91 14.94 46.95 16.46
C TYR A 91 13.87 46.97 17.55
N GLU A 92 12.81 47.74 17.33
CA GLU A 92 11.65 47.77 18.21
C GLU A 92 10.71 46.60 17.86
N VAL A 93 10.60 45.61 18.76
CA VAL A 93 9.80 44.39 18.58
C VAL A 93 8.94 44.12 19.81
N LYS A 94 7.92 43.26 19.68
CA LYS A 94 7.13 42.77 20.84
C LYS A 94 8.02 42.15 21.92
N ALA A 95 7.74 42.46 23.18
CA ALA A 95 8.47 41.90 24.33
C ALA A 95 8.48 40.36 24.36
N SER A 96 7.42 39.69 23.87
CA SER A 96 7.33 38.23 23.80
C SER A 96 8.31 37.58 22.81
N VAL A 97 8.80 38.37 21.85
CA VAL A 97 9.75 37.92 20.82
C VAL A 97 11.20 38.18 21.24
N ALA A 98 11.43 39.18 22.08
CA ALA A 98 12.75 39.66 22.44
C ALA A 98 13.73 38.58 22.93
N PRO A 99 13.34 37.58 23.75
CA PRO A 99 14.26 36.53 24.19
C PRO A 99 14.77 35.68 23.01
N VAL A 100 13.87 35.29 22.10
CA VAL A 100 14.22 34.49 20.92
C VAL A 100 15.10 35.30 19.97
N LEU A 101 14.73 36.54 19.70
CA LEU A 101 15.49 37.41 18.79
C LEU A 101 16.90 37.72 19.34
N THR A 102 17.02 37.93 20.65
CA THR A 102 18.31 38.11 21.31
C THR A 102 19.22 36.89 21.14
N ALA A 103 18.66 35.68 21.31
CA ALA A 103 19.40 34.44 21.11
C ALA A 103 19.83 34.23 19.64
N ILE A 104 18.97 34.62 18.68
CA ILE A 104 19.30 34.58 17.26
C ILE A 104 20.48 35.51 16.97
N PHE A 105 20.43 36.75 17.41
CA PHE A 105 21.52 37.71 17.18
C PHE A 105 22.83 37.30 17.86
N ALA A 106 22.75 36.74 19.07
CA ALA A 106 23.93 36.23 19.76
C ALA A 106 24.66 35.11 18.97
N LYS A 107 23.91 34.29 18.22
CA LYS A 107 24.47 33.14 17.49
C LYS A 107 24.81 33.44 16.03
N TYR A 108 24.00 34.25 15.35
CA TYR A 108 24.07 34.43 13.90
C TYR A 108 24.46 35.85 13.47
N GLY A 109 24.58 36.77 14.43
CA GLY A 109 24.75 38.22 14.19
C GLY A 109 23.46 38.86 13.67
N ASP A 110 23.53 40.13 13.25
CA ASP A 110 22.39 40.83 12.64
C ASP A 110 22.01 40.18 11.30
N ILE A 111 20.97 39.33 11.34
CA ILE A 111 20.44 38.63 10.17
C ILE A 111 19.73 39.56 9.18
N ALA A 112 19.37 40.78 9.58
CA ALA A 112 18.71 41.76 8.76
C ALA A 112 19.69 42.81 8.18
N ALA A 113 21.00 42.72 8.47
CA ALA A 113 22.00 43.73 8.07
C ALA A 113 21.97 44.07 6.58
N ASN A 114 21.75 43.05 5.74
CA ASN A 114 21.70 43.16 4.28
C ASN A 114 20.28 43.20 3.71
N CYS A 115 19.27 43.41 4.56
CA CYS A 115 17.87 43.44 4.14
C CYS A 115 17.65 44.49 3.02
N GLN A 116 16.79 44.12 2.07
CA GLN A 116 16.38 44.99 0.97
C GLN A 116 15.68 46.25 1.48
N TYR A 117 14.84 46.11 2.51
CA TYR A 117 14.10 47.22 3.11
C TYR A 117 14.97 48.03 4.07
N LYS A 118 14.88 49.36 3.96
CA LYS A 118 15.63 50.30 4.81
C LYS A 118 14.84 50.81 6.01
N SER A 119 13.50 50.69 5.98
CA SER A 119 12.64 51.09 7.10
C SER A 119 12.91 50.21 8.33
N PRO A 120 13.26 50.81 9.50
CA PRO A 120 13.47 50.06 10.75
C PRO A 120 12.24 49.26 11.17
N SER A 121 11.04 49.83 11.03
CA SER A 121 9.78 49.18 11.40
C SER A 121 9.49 47.96 10.52
N VAL A 122 9.81 48.03 9.22
CA VAL A 122 9.65 46.87 8.32
C VAL A 122 10.65 45.77 8.69
N ARG A 123 11.92 46.12 8.93
CA ARG A 123 12.93 45.13 9.36
C ARG A 123 12.53 44.47 10.68
N ALA A 124 12.03 45.25 11.64
CA ALA A 124 11.53 44.72 12.90
C ALA A 124 10.36 43.73 12.71
N CYS A 125 9.39 44.06 11.85
CA CYS A 125 8.29 43.16 11.51
C CYS A 125 8.78 41.82 10.93
N LEU A 126 9.74 41.85 10.00
CA LEU A 126 10.31 40.62 9.44
C LEU A 126 11.03 39.77 10.52
N LEU A 127 11.73 40.43 11.45
CA LEU A 127 12.40 39.75 12.57
C LEU A 127 11.41 39.13 13.56
N GLU A 128 10.23 39.73 13.73
CA GLU A 128 9.15 39.11 14.51
C GLU A 128 8.66 37.81 13.87
N ILE A 129 8.49 37.77 12.54
CA ILE A 129 8.08 36.56 11.83
C ILE A 129 9.15 35.47 11.95
N VAL A 130 10.42 35.80 11.75
CA VAL A 130 11.53 34.83 11.93
C VAL A 130 11.52 34.26 13.35
N SER A 131 11.32 35.10 14.35
CA SER A 131 11.31 34.68 15.74
C SER A 131 10.10 33.81 16.09
N ASP A 132 8.94 34.09 15.47
CA ASP A 132 7.77 33.22 15.59
C ASP A 132 8.04 31.83 15.02
N VAL A 133 8.66 31.73 13.85
CA VAL A 133 9.02 30.43 13.27
C VAL A 133 9.98 29.65 14.17
N VAL A 134 11.00 30.30 14.71
CA VAL A 134 11.93 29.66 15.66
C VAL A 134 11.20 29.20 16.91
N ARG A 135 10.29 30.01 17.46
CA ARG A 135 9.46 29.63 18.61
C ARG A 135 8.58 28.42 18.31
N ARG A 136 7.92 28.38 17.15
CA ARG A 136 7.09 27.25 16.72
C ARG A 136 7.90 25.96 16.57
N LEU A 137 9.13 26.06 16.10
CA LEU A 137 10.05 24.91 16.02
C LEU A 137 10.58 24.45 17.37
N GLN A 138 10.69 25.35 18.34
CA GLN A 138 11.15 25.06 19.70
C GLN A 138 10.04 24.54 20.62
N SER A 139 8.77 24.80 20.29
CA SER A 139 7.63 24.28 21.05
C SER A 139 7.62 22.75 21.00
N THR A 140 7.78 22.13 22.16
CA THR A 140 7.93 20.67 22.30
C THR A 140 6.60 19.94 22.50
N ASP A 141 5.53 20.67 22.80
CA ASP A 141 4.26 20.05 23.21
C ASP A 141 3.52 19.32 22.08
N ILE A 142 3.68 19.77 20.83
CA ILE A 142 3.03 19.15 19.66
C ILE A 142 4.03 19.14 18.50
N PRO A 143 4.44 17.96 17.99
CA PRO A 143 5.28 17.89 16.80
C PRO A 143 4.52 18.47 15.60
N LEU A 144 5.18 19.36 14.87
CA LEU A 144 4.62 19.97 13.66
C LEU A 144 4.32 18.90 12.61
N THR A 145 3.14 19.00 12.00
CA THR A 145 2.76 18.17 10.85
C THR A 145 3.59 18.53 9.61
N VAL A 146 3.67 17.61 8.64
CA VAL A 146 4.31 17.87 7.33
C VAL A 146 3.76 19.13 6.67
N SER A 147 2.45 19.36 6.77
CA SER A 147 1.76 20.53 6.23
C SER A 147 2.21 21.82 6.90
N GLU A 148 2.35 21.83 8.23
CA GLU A 148 2.81 23.01 8.97
C GLU A 148 4.28 23.31 8.69
N ILE A 149 5.14 22.30 8.64
CA ILE A 149 6.54 22.47 8.24
C ILE A 149 6.61 23.07 6.82
N LYS A 150 5.73 22.65 5.92
CA LYS A 150 5.66 23.19 4.56
C LYS A 150 5.27 24.67 4.53
N VAL A 151 4.33 25.08 5.40
CA VAL A 151 3.96 26.50 5.56
C VAL A 151 5.16 27.30 6.05
N LEU A 152 5.86 26.84 7.09
CA LEU A 152 7.06 27.50 7.62
C LEU A 152 8.17 27.61 6.57
N GLN A 153 8.36 26.58 5.73
CA GLN A 153 9.32 26.64 4.63
C GLN A 153 8.97 27.72 3.60
N ASN A 154 7.69 27.90 3.29
CA ASN A 154 7.26 28.94 2.35
C ASN A 154 7.48 30.33 2.96
N GLU A 155 7.12 30.53 4.23
CA GLU A 155 7.40 31.77 4.96
C GLU A 155 8.90 32.10 4.96
N MET A 156 9.78 31.10 5.18
CA MET A 156 11.23 31.31 5.12
C MET A 156 11.72 31.70 3.73
N LYS A 157 11.17 31.11 2.66
CA LYS A 157 11.52 31.49 1.28
C LYS A 157 11.12 32.92 0.96
N ASP A 158 9.94 33.34 1.41
CA ASP A 158 9.46 34.71 1.23
C ASP A 158 10.35 35.70 1.99
N LEU A 159 10.78 35.35 3.21
CA LEU A 159 11.71 36.17 3.98
C LEU A 159 13.13 36.20 3.40
N GLU A 160 13.63 35.08 2.86
CA GLU A 160 14.92 35.04 2.17
C GLU A 160 14.94 35.93 0.93
N ALA A 161 13.81 36.05 0.21
CA ALA A 161 13.67 36.95 -0.94
C ALA A 161 13.90 38.43 -0.57
N THR A 162 13.72 38.79 0.71
CA THR A 162 14.01 40.13 1.24
C THR A 162 15.48 40.35 1.64
N LYS A 163 16.37 39.38 1.32
CA LYS A 163 17.80 39.35 1.62
C LYS A 163 18.14 39.23 3.11
N LEU A 164 17.25 38.62 3.91
CA LEU A 164 17.60 38.19 5.27
C LEU A 164 18.53 36.97 5.22
N LYS A 165 19.48 36.91 6.15
CA LYS A 165 20.41 35.78 6.27
C LYS A 165 19.76 34.64 7.07
N LEU A 166 18.99 33.78 6.38
CA LEU A 166 18.18 32.72 7.00
C LEU A 166 18.60 31.28 6.65
N SER A 167 19.71 31.08 5.94
CA SER A 167 20.18 29.73 5.55
C SER A 167 20.34 28.76 6.73
N TRP A 168 20.65 29.28 7.92
CA TRP A 168 20.77 28.51 9.17
C TRP A 168 19.43 27.97 9.70
N LEU A 169 18.30 28.52 9.25
CA LEU A 169 16.94 28.13 9.63
C LEU A 169 16.26 27.32 8.51
N THR A 170 16.48 27.73 7.26
CA THR A 170 15.92 27.06 6.07
C THR A 170 16.46 25.62 5.93
N GLN A 171 17.76 25.40 6.12
CA GLN A 171 18.36 24.06 6.01
C GLN A 171 17.80 23.04 7.03
N PRO A 172 17.70 23.34 8.35
CA PRO A 172 17.02 22.46 9.29
C PRO A 172 15.56 22.17 8.93
N LEU A 173 14.80 23.16 8.47
CA LEU A 173 13.40 22.99 8.07
C LEU A 173 13.25 22.03 6.88
N GLU A 174 14.14 22.09 5.90
CA GLU A 174 14.20 21.13 4.78
C GLU A 174 14.46 19.71 5.28
N LYS A 175 15.42 19.56 6.20
CA LYS A 175 15.77 18.26 6.77
C LYS A 175 14.62 17.66 7.58
N ILE A 176 13.93 18.45 8.39
CA ILE A 176 12.77 17.98 9.18
C ILE A 176 11.66 17.51 8.23
N SER A 177 11.35 18.29 7.20
CA SER A 177 10.34 17.91 6.19
C SER A 177 10.69 16.59 5.50
N GLU A 178 11.96 16.39 5.17
CA GLU A 178 12.43 15.17 4.53
C GLU A 178 12.33 13.95 5.46
N VAL A 179 12.69 14.11 6.75
CA VAL A 179 12.56 13.05 7.76
C VAL A 179 11.11 12.62 7.91
N GLU A 180 10.17 13.57 8.02
CA GLU A 180 8.74 13.28 8.14
C GLU A 180 8.19 12.59 6.87
N ARG A 181 8.59 13.08 5.69
CA ARG A 181 8.22 12.46 4.41
C ARG A 181 8.70 11.00 4.33
N ILE A 182 9.96 10.74 4.70
CA ILE A 182 10.53 9.39 4.75
C ILE A 182 9.78 8.53 5.78
N ALA A 183 9.45 9.06 6.95
CA ALA A 183 8.69 8.35 7.98
C ALA A 183 7.30 7.94 7.48
N GLY A 184 6.60 8.85 6.77
CA GLY A 184 5.32 8.57 6.12
C GLY A 184 5.42 7.47 5.07
N MET A 185 6.38 7.56 4.15
CA MET A 185 6.64 6.51 3.15
C MET A 185 6.95 5.15 3.78
N ARG A 186 7.78 5.14 4.83
CA ARG A 186 8.11 3.92 5.57
C ARG A 186 6.87 3.29 6.19
N SER A 187 5.97 4.10 6.76
CA SER A 187 4.70 3.62 7.32
C SER A 187 3.82 2.98 6.25
N MET A 188 3.64 3.65 5.11
CA MET A 188 2.89 3.11 3.96
C MET A 188 3.47 1.80 3.45
N LEU A 189 4.79 1.72 3.28
CA LEU A 189 5.47 0.50 2.81
C LEU A 189 5.28 -0.67 3.78
N LYS A 190 5.30 -0.43 5.10
CA LYS A 190 4.98 -1.47 6.09
C LYS A 190 3.55 -1.98 5.93
N SER A 191 2.59 -1.09 5.71
CA SER A 191 1.18 -1.45 5.48
C SER A 191 1.01 -2.29 4.20
N VAL A 192 1.60 -1.85 3.08
CA VAL A 192 1.57 -2.57 1.80
C VAL A 192 2.26 -3.94 1.90
N LYS A 193 3.38 -4.02 2.64
CA LYS A 193 4.04 -5.31 2.91
C LYS A 193 3.09 -6.25 3.66
N ALA A 194 2.44 -5.76 4.71
CA ALA A 194 1.51 -6.57 5.51
C ALA A 194 0.33 -7.07 4.69
N SER A 195 -0.32 -6.22 3.89
CA SER A 195 -1.43 -6.63 3.02
C SER A 195 -0.99 -7.64 1.95
N SER A 196 0.17 -7.41 1.32
CA SER A 196 0.73 -8.34 0.32
C SER A 196 1.01 -9.72 0.91
N MET A 197 1.53 -9.80 2.14
CA MET A 197 1.75 -11.09 2.81
C MET A 197 0.45 -11.85 3.05
N LEU A 198 -0.64 -11.16 3.41
CA LEU A 198 -1.95 -11.80 3.57
C LEU A 198 -2.47 -12.36 2.24
N VAL A 199 -2.33 -11.62 1.15
CA VAL A 199 -2.69 -12.09 -0.21
C VAL A 199 -1.87 -13.30 -0.61
N ILE A 200 -0.55 -13.27 -0.40
CA ILE A 200 0.34 -14.41 -0.69
C ILE A 200 -0.09 -15.64 0.13
N LYS A 201 -0.40 -15.47 1.41
CA LYS A 201 -0.84 -16.57 2.28
C LYS A 201 -2.17 -17.16 1.81
N ALA A 202 -3.12 -16.33 1.41
CA ALA A 202 -4.40 -16.78 0.86
C ALA A 202 -4.21 -17.56 -0.45
N ALA A 203 -3.46 -17.00 -1.41
CA ALA A 203 -3.18 -17.65 -2.69
C ALA A 203 -2.41 -18.96 -2.53
N THR A 204 -1.49 -19.04 -1.54
CA THR A 204 -0.78 -20.28 -1.23
C THR A 204 -1.74 -21.36 -0.74
N LYS A 205 -2.69 -21.00 0.13
CA LYS A 205 -3.70 -21.92 0.63
C LYS A 205 -4.64 -22.39 -0.49
N GLU A 206 -5.10 -21.47 -1.35
CA GLU A 206 -5.92 -21.80 -2.52
C GLU A 206 -5.20 -22.79 -3.45
N LEU A 207 -3.90 -22.61 -3.65
CA LEU A 207 -3.09 -23.55 -4.43
C LEU A 207 -2.98 -24.92 -3.74
N GLU A 208 -2.75 -24.96 -2.43
CA GLU A 208 -2.73 -26.21 -1.66
C GLU A 208 -4.08 -26.97 -1.78
N ASP A 209 -5.21 -26.25 -1.71
CA ASP A 209 -6.54 -26.82 -1.85
C ASP A 209 -6.78 -27.38 -3.28
N ALA A 210 -6.40 -26.63 -4.32
CA ALA A 210 -6.51 -27.06 -5.71
C ALA A 210 -5.65 -28.31 -6.02
N LEU A 211 -4.47 -28.43 -5.40
CA LEU A 211 -3.61 -29.61 -5.53
C LEU A 211 -4.27 -30.86 -4.92
N MET A 212 -4.94 -30.73 -3.77
CA MET A 212 -5.68 -31.84 -3.16
C MET A 212 -6.82 -32.33 -4.06
N GLU A 213 -7.56 -31.40 -4.68
CA GLU A 213 -8.62 -31.75 -5.64
C GLU A 213 -8.08 -32.47 -6.88
N LEU A 214 -6.96 -32.00 -7.43
CA LEU A 214 -6.32 -32.62 -8.60
C LEU A 214 -5.93 -34.07 -8.31
N VAL A 215 -5.32 -34.33 -7.14
CA VAL A 215 -4.95 -35.69 -6.72
C VAL A 215 -6.19 -36.59 -6.60
N ALA A 216 -7.29 -36.08 -6.03
CA ALA A 216 -8.54 -36.82 -5.93
C ALA A 216 -9.14 -37.16 -7.31
N LEU A 217 -9.10 -36.20 -8.25
CA LEU A 217 -9.56 -36.40 -9.62
C LEU A 217 -8.68 -37.41 -10.39
N GLN A 218 -7.36 -37.35 -10.23
CA GLN A 218 -6.44 -38.30 -10.84
C GLN A 218 -6.71 -39.74 -10.37
N LYS A 219 -6.96 -39.93 -9.07
CA LYS A 219 -7.35 -41.24 -8.52
C LYS A 219 -8.64 -41.75 -9.18
N ARG A 220 -9.68 -40.90 -9.25
CA ARG A 220 -10.96 -41.25 -9.88
C ARG A 220 -10.82 -41.62 -11.35
N MET A 221 -9.95 -40.91 -12.08
CA MET A 221 -9.64 -41.19 -13.48
C MET A 221 -9.03 -42.58 -13.64
N GLY A 222 -8.05 -42.94 -12.82
CA GLY A 222 -7.44 -44.27 -12.85
C GLY A 222 -8.43 -45.40 -12.53
N GLU A 223 -9.40 -45.15 -11.63
CA GLU A 223 -10.48 -46.12 -11.40
C GLU A 223 -11.43 -46.25 -12.61
N ALA A 224 -11.79 -45.13 -13.25
CA ALA A 224 -12.63 -45.13 -14.44
C ALA A 224 -11.94 -45.87 -15.61
N GLU A 225 -10.64 -45.67 -15.80
CA GLU A 225 -9.84 -46.37 -16.79
C GLU A 225 -9.83 -47.89 -16.57
N LYS A 226 -9.67 -48.34 -15.32
CA LYS A 226 -9.80 -49.77 -14.97
C LYS A 226 -11.17 -50.33 -15.35
N ARG A 227 -12.24 -49.59 -15.07
CA ARG A 227 -13.62 -49.99 -15.44
C ARG A 227 -13.79 -50.08 -16.96
N ILE A 228 -13.25 -49.12 -17.71
CA ILE A 228 -13.25 -49.14 -19.18
C ILE A 228 -12.52 -50.38 -19.71
N ASN A 229 -11.33 -50.68 -19.20
CA ASN A 229 -10.54 -51.83 -19.65
C ASN A 229 -11.24 -53.16 -19.33
N ALA A 230 -11.88 -53.27 -18.16
CA ALA A 230 -12.70 -54.44 -17.83
C ALA A 230 -13.88 -54.60 -18.81
N MET A 231 -14.57 -53.50 -19.14
CA MET A 231 -15.68 -53.53 -20.08
C MET A 231 -15.25 -53.87 -21.50
N LYS A 232 -14.11 -53.34 -21.97
CA LYS A 232 -13.52 -53.74 -23.27
C LYS A 232 -13.30 -55.25 -23.34
N LEU A 233 -12.83 -55.86 -22.26
CA LEU A 233 -12.65 -57.32 -22.18
C LEU A 233 -13.98 -58.07 -22.27
N VAL A 234 -15.04 -57.56 -21.62
CA VAL A 234 -16.39 -58.15 -21.69
C VAL A 234 -16.93 -58.08 -23.11
N VAL A 235 -16.83 -56.92 -23.76
CA VAL A 235 -17.26 -56.73 -25.16
C VAL A 235 -16.54 -57.73 -26.06
N GLN A 236 -15.21 -57.86 -25.94
CA GLN A 236 -14.44 -58.84 -26.73
C GLN A 236 -14.91 -60.29 -26.51
N LYS A 237 -15.22 -60.67 -25.27
CA LYS A 237 -15.75 -62.01 -24.97
C LYS A 237 -17.13 -62.24 -25.58
N VAL A 238 -18.00 -61.24 -25.53
CA VAL A 238 -19.34 -61.29 -26.14
C VAL A 238 -19.21 -61.40 -27.66
N ASP A 239 -18.35 -60.60 -28.30
CA ASP A 239 -18.10 -60.67 -29.74
C ASP A 239 -17.61 -62.06 -30.17
N ASN A 240 -16.71 -62.68 -29.39
CA ASN A 240 -16.24 -64.04 -29.65
C ASN A 240 -17.38 -65.07 -29.52
N ALA A 241 -18.24 -64.93 -28.50
CA ALA A 241 -19.38 -65.84 -28.30
C ALA A 241 -20.44 -65.69 -29.40
N ILE A 242 -20.67 -64.47 -29.90
CA ILE A 242 -21.55 -64.22 -31.05
C ILE A 242 -21.00 -64.94 -32.29
N LYS A 243 -19.72 -64.76 -32.60
CA LYS A 243 -19.09 -65.45 -33.75
C LYS A 243 -19.21 -66.96 -33.68
N GLU A 244 -18.94 -67.54 -32.51
CA GLU A 244 -19.09 -68.98 -32.27
C GLU A 244 -20.55 -69.44 -32.49
N ALA A 245 -21.53 -68.70 -31.96
CA ALA A 245 -22.94 -69.03 -32.15
C ALA A 245 -23.36 -68.96 -33.63
N GLU A 246 -22.90 -67.94 -34.37
CA GLU A 246 -23.13 -67.82 -35.81
C GLU A 246 -22.46 -68.95 -36.61
N ASP A 247 -21.24 -69.37 -36.24
CA ASP A 247 -20.54 -70.50 -36.87
C ASP A 247 -21.29 -71.81 -36.64
N GLN A 248 -21.80 -72.04 -35.43
CA GLN A 248 -22.64 -73.20 -35.12
C GLN A 248 -23.95 -73.19 -35.92
N GLU A 249 -24.63 -72.05 -35.99
CA GLU A 249 -25.85 -71.90 -36.82
C GLU A 249 -25.56 -72.24 -38.29
N ARG A 250 -24.48 -71.68 -38.86
CA ARG A 250 -24.04 -72.00 -40.23
C ARG A 250 -23.76 -73.50 -40.42
N HIS A 251 -23.13 -74.15 -39.45
CA HIS A 251 -22.87 -75.58 -39.49
C HIS A 251 -24.16 -76.40 -39.49
N TRP A 252 -25.08 -76.12 -38.56
CA TRP A 252 -26.37 -76.81 -38.46
C TRP A 252 -27.19 -76.67 -39.73
N LEU A 253 -27.27 -75.46 -40.30
CA LEU A 253 -27.97 -75.21 -41.56
C LEU A 253 -27.39 -76.00 -42.73
N ARG A 254 -26.06 -76.16 -42.80
CA ARG A 254 -25.42 -76.99 -43.85
C ARG A 254 -25.81 -78.46 -43.70
N ASN A 255 -25.69 -79.02 -42.50
CA ASN A 255 -26.00 -80.43 -42.26
C ASN A 255 -27.47 -80.76 -42.56
N MET A 256 -28.41 -79.85 -42.28
CA MET A 256 -29.82 -80.05 -42.59
C MET A 256 -30.10 -80.11 -44.11
N ASN A 257 -29.36 -79.32 -44.90
CA ASN A 257 -29.47 -79.35 -46.36
C ASN A 257 -28.83 -80.60 -47.00
N GLU A 258 -28.12 -81.43 -46.23
CA GLU A 258 -27.47 -82.66 -46.67
C GLU A 258 -28.23 -83.93 -46.23
N LEU A 259 -29.37 -83.80 -45.54
CA LEU A 259 -30.25 -84.92 -45.20
C LEU A 259 -31.07 -85.36 -46.44
N PRO A 260 -31.11 -86.67 -46.79
CA PRO A 260 -31.77 -87.18 -47.98
C PRO A 260 -33.30 -87.14 -47.95
#